data_AF-A0A0S7XJR0-F1
#
_entry.id   AF-A0A0S7XJR0-F1
#
_cell.length_a   1.000
_cell.length_b   1.000
_cell.length_c   1.000
_cell.angle_alpha   90.00
_cell.angle_beta   90.00
_cell.angle_gamma   90.00
#
_symmetry.space_group_name_H-M   'P 1'
#
loop_
_entity.id
_entity.type
_entity.pdbx_description
1 polymer ?
#
loop_
_entity_poly.entity_id
_entity_poly.type
_entity_poly.pdbx_seq_one_letter_code
_entity_poly.pdbx_strand_id
1 'polypeptide(L)'
;MGIQIYKKTQGKYVRLVTLGAAVLLGIFGGNQIYGPFSDLKDIFQILGYKINWGHIVGVGVFLFFLLGGLWAVNYPRFVDLLIDTEGELKRVNWPTWRQVFEATGVVITVVILMSLFIIVVDKTLIIYLLKLIRVL
;
A
#
# COMPACT_ATOMS: atom_id res chain seq x y z
N MET A 1 -26.41 -10.02 25.85
CA MET A 1 -26.48 -9.06 24.72
C MET A 1 -25.38 -9.40 23.76
N GLY A 2 -25.70 -9.99 22.60
CA GLY A 2 -24.70 -10.35 21.58
C GLY A 2 -24.22 -9.13 20.80
N ILE A 3 -22.99 -9.19 20.29
CA ILE A 3 -22.48 -8.17 19.36
C ILE A 3 -23.38 -8.18 18.11
N GLN A 4 -24.20 -7.14 17.96
CA GLN A 4 -25.05 -6.96 16.79
C GLN A 4 -24.19 -6.49 15.63
N ILE A 5 -24.02 -7.34 14.62
CA ILE A 5 -23.23 -7.02 13.42
C ILE A 5 -24.07 -6.13 12.50
N TYR A 6 -23.60 -4.91 12.25
CA TYR A 6 -24.26 -3.99 11.33
C TYR A 6 -24.38 -4.61 9.92
N LYS A 7 -25.58 -4.57 9.30
CA LYS A 7 -25.89 -5.11 7.95
C LYS A 7 -25.22 -6.46 7.62
N LYS A 8 -25.43 -7.49 8.46
CA LYS A 8 -24.74 -8.80 8.42
C LYS A 8 -24.75 -9.51 7.04
N THR A 9 -25.72 -9.26 6.18
CA THR A 9 -25.85 -9.91 4.87
C THR A 9 -25.04 -9.23 3.74
N GLN A 10 -24.65 -7.96 3.90
CA GLN A 10 -24.03 -7.14 2.85
C GLN A 10 -22.55 -6.85 3.13
N GLY A 11 -21.75 -6.72 2.06
CA GLY A 11 -20.33 -6.35 2.15
C GLY A 11 -19.43 -7.42 2.77
N LYS A 12 -19.82 -8.70 2.71
CA LYS A 12 -19.06 -9.80 3.34
C LYS A 12 -17.61 -9.88 2.85
N TYR A 13 -17.41 -9.80 1.53
CA TYR A 13 -16.08 -9.85 0.94
C TYR A 13 -15.25 -8.64 1.33
N VAL A 14 -15.82 -7.44 1.29
CA VAL A 14 -15.08 -6.22 1.62
C VAL A 14 -14.63 -6.23 3.08
N ARG A 15 -15.49 -6.68 4.00
CA ARG A 15 -15.12 -6.84 5.42
C ARG A 15 -14.01 -7.86 5.63
N LEU A 16 -14.07 -9.01 4.95
CA LEU A 16 -13.03 -10.03 5.03
C LEU A 16 -11.71 -9.50 4.48
N VAL A 17 -11.74 -8.77 3.38
CA VAL A 17 -10.56 -8.15 2.77
C VAL A 17 -9.98 -7.07 3.69
N THR A 18 -10.80 -6.21 4.32
CA THR A 18 -10.30 -5.22 5.28
C THR A 18 -9.68 -5.87 6.51
N LEU A 19 -10.29 -6.93 7.06
CA LEU A 19 -9.69 -7.68 8.17
C LEU A 19 -8.37 -8.35 7.75
N GLY A 20 -8.34 -8.97 6.57
CA GLY A 20 -7.12 -9.55 6.01
C GLY A 20 -6.01 -8.51 5.84
N ALA A 21 -6.34 -7.33 5.30
CA ALA A 21 -5.40 -6.23 5.16
C ALA A 21 -4.88 -5.74 6.52
N ALA A 22 -5.76 -5.59 7.52
CA ALA A 22 -5.36 -5.22 8.88
C ALA A 22 -4.42 -6.25 9.52
N VAL A 23 -4.71 -7.55 9.35
CA VAL A 23 -3.84 -8.64 9.82
C VAL A 23 -2.47 -8.60 9.13
N LEU A 24 -2.43 -8.43 7.80
CA LEU A 24 -1.18 -8.34 7.04
C LEU A 24 -0.35 -7.12 7.47
N LEU A 25 -0.99 -5.96 7.68
CA LEU A 25 -0.32 -4.77 8.20
C LEU A 25 0.18 -4.98 9.63
N GLY A 26 -0.58 -5.67 10.48
CA GLY A 26 -0.16 -6.00 11.83
C GLY A 26 1.09 -6.90 11.85
N ILE A 27 1.14 -7.91 10.97
CA ILE A 27 2.30 -8.82 10.85
C ILE A 27 3.51 -8.05 10.31
N PHE A 28 3.32 -7.31 9.21
CA PHE A 28 4.41 -6.56 8.59
C PHE A 28 4.94 -5.46 9.51
N GLY A 29 4.05 -4.71 10.17
CA GLY A 29 4.39 -3.67 11.13
C GLY A 29 5.09 -4.24 12.35
N GLY A 30 4.61 -5.36 12.89
CA GLY A 30 5.27 -6.06 14.00
C GLY A 30 6.68 -6.52 13.64
N ASN A 31 6.87 -7.06 12.43
CA ASN A 31 8.19 -7.49 11.95
C ASN A 31 9.15 -6.31 11.71
N GLN A 32 8.67 -5.17 11.20
CA GLN A 32 9.51 -3.99 11.01
C GLN A 32 9.95 -3.35 12.33
N ILE A 33 9.06 -3.35 13.32
CA ILE A 33 9.36 -2.78 14.64
C ILE A 33 10.26 -3.71 15.47
N TYR A 34 10.35 -4.99 15.13
CA TYR A 34 11.25 -5.91 15.83
C TYR A 34 12.72 -5.45 15.79
N GLY A 35 13.21 -5.00 14.63
CA GLY A 35 14.63 -4.66 14.44
C GLY A 35 15.15 -3.57 15.38
N PRO A 36 14.54 -2.37 15.44
CA PRO A 36 15.01 -1.29 16.31
C PRO A 36 14.92 -1.59 17.81
N PHE A 37 14.08 -2.55 18.22
CA PHE A 37 13.81 -2.87 19.62
C PHE A 37 14.39 -4.23 20.05
N SER A 38 15.13 -4.93 19.17
CA SER A 38 15.75 -6.22 19.48
C SER A 38 16.96 -6.08 20.41
N ASP A 39 17.64 -4.94 20.37
CA ASP A 39 18.87 -4.66 21.13
C ASP A 39 18.61 -4.30 22.61
N LEU A 40 17.33 -4.14 22.97
CA LEU A 40 16.94 -3.88 24.35
C LEU A 40 17.02 -5.16 25.19
N LYS A 41 17.34 -5.00 26.48
CA LYS A 41 17.55 -6.08 27.45
C LYS A 41 16.41 -7.11 27.42
N ASP A 42 16.79 -8.39 27.32
CA ASP A 42 15.87 -9.53 27.43
C ASP A 42 15.02 -9.43 28.71
N ILE A 43 13.72 -9.67 28.58
CA ILE A 43 12.75 -9.48 29.67
C ILE A 43 12.48 -10.79 30.39
N PHE A 44 12.27 -11.86 29.63
CA PHE A 44 11.86 -13.15 30.16
C PHE A 44 12.48 -14.27 29.34
N GLN A 45 12.82 -15.38 29.99
CA GLN A 45 13.33 -16.58 29.34
C GLN A 45 12.38 -17.74 29.63
N ILE A 46 11.67 -18.22 28.61
CA ILE A 46 10.76 -19.36 28.72
C ILE A 46 11.37 -20.51 27.93
N LEU A 47 11.56 -21.68 28.57
CA LEU A 47 11.94 -22.91 27.85
C LEU A 47 13.16 -22.74 26.93
N GLY A 48 14.12 -21.89 27.32
CA GLY A 48 15.33 -21.60 26.53
C GLY A 48 15.17 -20.51 25.46
N TYR A 49 13.96 -20.03 25.18
CA TYR A 49 13.69 -18.91 24.29
C TYR A 49 13.73 -17.58 25.04
N LYS A 50 14.55 -16.64 24.56
CA LYS A 50 14.69 -15.30 25.15
C LYS A 50 13.70 -14.33 24.51
N ILE A 51 12.84 -13.74 25.32
CA ILE A 51 11.82 -12.78 24.89
C ILE A 51 12.34 -11.36 25.12
N ASN A 52 12.68 -10.68 24.02
CA ASN A 52 13.13 -9.28 24.01
C ASN A 52 11.95 -8.31 23.87
N TRP A 53 12.17 -7.03 24.17
CA TRP A 53 11.17 -5.96 23.98
C TRP A 53 10.60 -5.89 22.57
N GLY A 54 11.42 -6.17 21.55
CA GLY A 54 10.97 -6.22 20.16
C GLY A 54 9.78 -7.17 19.92
N HIS A 55 9.70 -8.30 20.62
CA HIS A 55 8.56 -9.23 20.49
C HIS A 55 7.29 -8.68 21.14
N ILE A 56 7.40 -8.04 22.31
CA ILE A 56 6.25 -7.47 23.03
C ILE A 56 5.65 -6.33 22.21
N VAL A 57 6.50 -5.42 21.73
CA VAL A 57 6.04 -4.30 20.90
C VAL A 57 5.46 -4.83 19.59
N GLY A 58 6.09 -5.81 18.95
CA GLY A 58 5.57 -6.43 17.73
C GLY A 58 4.19 -7.06 17.92
N VAL A 59 3.97 -7.81 19.01
CA VAL A 59 2.64 -8.37 19.35
C VAL A 59 1.64 -7.26 19.67
N GLY A 60 2.06 -6.21 20.37
CA GLY A 60 1.21 -5.05 20.66
C GLY A 60 0.72 -4.36 19.38
N VAL A 61 1.60 -4.17 18.41
CA VAL A 61 1.28 -3.61 17.09
C VAL A 61 0.32 -4.53 16.34
N PHE A 62 0.59 -5.84 16.34
CA PHE A 62 -0.31 -6.81 15.72
C PHE A 62 -1.73 -6.76 16.32
N LEU A 63 -1.84 -6.74 17.66
CA LEU A 63 -3.13 -6.65 18.35
C LEU A 63 -3.83 -5.32 18.08
N PHE A 64 -3.08 -4.21 18.00
CA PHE A 64 -3.63 -2.90 17.65
C PHE A 64 -4.30 -2.93 16.29
N PHE A 65 -3.63 -3.47 15.26
CA PHE A 65 -4.21 -3.60 13.93
C PHE A 65 -5.37 -4.60 13.88
N LEU A 66 -5.28 -5.72 14.59
CA LEU A 66 -6.34 -6.73 14.63
C LEU A 66 -7.62 -6.16 15.28
N LEU A 67 -7.51 -5.56 16.46
CA LEU A 67 -8.64 -4.97 17.18
C LEU A 67 -9.19 -3.74 16.45
N GLY A 68 -8.30 -2.89 15.92
CA GLY A 68 -8.68 -1.75 15.09
C GLY A 68 -9.42 -2.18 13.82
N GLY A 69 -8.98 -3.25 13.17
CA GLY A 69 -9.64 -3.84 12.00
C GLY A 69 -11.03 -4.38 12.33
N LEU A 70 -11.18 -5.12 13.44
CA LEU A 70 -12.47 -5.62 13.91
C LEU A 70 -13.44 -4.48 14.25
N TRP A 71 -12.93 -3.42 14.88
CA TRP A 71 -13.71 -2.23 15.18
C TRP A 71 -14.14 -1.49 13.92
N ALA A 72 -13.22 -1.28 12.97
CA ALA A 72 -13.49 -0.62 11.70
C ALA A 72 -14.58 -1.35 10.90
N VAL A 73 -14.50 -2.68 10.82
CA VAL A 73 -15.45 -3.55 10.10
C VAL A 73 -16.85 -3.60 10.73
N ASN A 74 -17.00 -3.11 11.97
CA ASN A 74 -18.29 -2.94 12.62
C ASN A 74 -18.73 -1.47 12.71
N TYR A 75 -17.92 -0.52 12.23
CA TYR A 75 -18.23 0.90 12.28
C TYR A 75 -19.18 1.28 11.13
N PRO A 76 -20.40 1.77 11.41
CA PRO A 76 -21.49 1.85 10.44
C PRO A 76 -21.15 2.73 9.22
N ARG A 77 -20.58 3.92 9.44
CA ARG A 77 -20.22 4.84 8.33
C ARG A 77 -19.15 4.26 7.40
N PHE A 78 -18.19 3.53 7.95
CA PHE A 78 -17.12 2.92 7.18
C PHE A 78 -17.63 1.72 6.39
N VAL A 79 -18.48 0.90 7.00
CA VAL A 79 -19.11 -0.24 6.34
C VAL A 79 -20.03 0.20 5.20
N ASP A 80 -20.80 1.27 5.38
CA ASP A 80 -21.65 1.83 4.32
C ASP A 80 -20.80 2.31 3.13
N LEU A 81 -19.71 3.05 3.38
CA LEU A 81 -18.76 3.45 2.33
C LEU A 81 -18.23 2.25 1.55
N LEU A 82 -17.84 1.19 2.24
CA LEU A 82 -17.29 -0.03 1.65
C LEU A 82 -18.33 -0.76 0.78
N ILE A 83 -19.58 -0.82 1.24
CA ILE A 83 -20.69 -1.43 0.49
C ILE A 83 -21.01 -0.59 -0.76
N ASP A 84 -21.06 0.73 -0.63
CA ASP A 84 -21.35 1.63 -1.74
C ASP A 84 -20.23 1.59 -2.78
N THR A 85 -18.97 1.56 -2.33
CA THR A 85 -17.79 1.39 -3.20
C THR A 85 -17.85 0.05 -3.93
N GLU A 86 -18.23 -1.05 -3.27
CA GLU A 86 -18.43 -2.35 -3.92
C GLU A 86 -19.52 -2.28 -5.00
N GLY A 87 -20.60 -1.54 -4.72
CA GLY A 87 -21.67 -1.29 -5.68
C GLY A 87 -21.19 -0.53 -6.90
N GLU A 88 -20.35 0.49 -6.70
CA GLU A 88 -19.83 1.31 -7.79
C GLU A 88 -18.77 0.57 -8.61
N LEU A 89 -17.91 -0.23 -7.97
CA LEU A 89 -16.92 -1.08 -8.65
C LEU A 89 -17.56 -2.10 -9.60
N LYS A 90 -18.80 -2.54 -9.34
CA LYS A 90 -19.55 -3.43 -10.25
C LYS A 90 -20.03 -2.72 -11.52
N ARG A 91 -20.08 -1.39 -11.52
CA ARG A 91 -20.46 -0.58 -12.67
C ARG A 91 -19.26 -0.21 -13.55
N VAL A 92 -18.04 -0.40 -13.04
CA VAL A 92 -16.82 -0.13 -13.78
C VAL A 92 -16.59 -1.22 -14.82
N ASN A 93 -16.58 -0.80 -16.10
CA ASN A 93 -16.15 -1.65 -17.19
C ASN A 93 -14.62 -1.72 -17.20
N TRP A 94 -14.07 -2.83 -16.72
CA TRP A 94 -12.63 -3.05 -16.74
C TRP A 94 -12.15 -3.23 -18.18
N PRO A 95 -11.06 -2.54 -18.59
CA PRO A 95 -10.54 -2.66 -19.93
C PRO A 95 -10.06 -4.08 -20.20
N THR A 96 -10.23 -4.54 -21.43
CA THR A 96 -9.63 -5.82 -21.84
C THR A 96 -8.11 -5.68 -21.91
N TRP A 97 -7.38 -6.79 -21.75
CA TRP A 97 -5.91 -6.79 -21.85
C TRP A 97 -5.40 -6.10 -23.11
N ARG A 98 -6.09 -6.28 -24.25
CA ARG A 98 -5.77 -5.60 -25.50
C ARG A 98 -5.87 -4.07 -25.38
N GLN A 99 -6.94 -3.55 -24.80
CA GLN A 99 -7.11 -2.10 -24.58
C GLN A 99 -6.04 -1.53 -23.66
N VAL A 100 -5.61 -2.29 -22.64
CA VAL A 100 -4.51 -1.88 -21.75
C VAL A 100 -3.21 -1.73 -22.52
N PHE A 101 -2.87 -2.68 -23.40
CA PHE A 101 -1.67 -2.61 -24.23
C PHE A 101 -1.75 -1.49 -25.26
N GLU A 102 -2.92 -1.28 -25.89
CA GLU A 102 -3.12 -0.18 -26.84
C GLU A 102 -2.95 1.18 -26.14
N ALA A 103 -3.57 1.38 -24.97
CA ALA A 103 -3.44 2.62 -24.20
C ALA A 103 -2.01 2.87 -23.71
N THR A 104 -1.38 1.85 -23.12
CA THR A 104 0.01 1.96 -22.63
C THR A 104 1.00 2.17 -23.77
N GLY A 105 0.77 1.53 -24.93
CA GLY A 105 1.60 1.67 -26.11
C GLY A 105 1.63 3.10 -26.64
N VAL A 106 0.50 3.81 -26.62
CA VAL A 106 0.44 5.24 -26.97
C VAL A 106 1.30 6.06 -26.00
N VAL A 107 1.16 5.83 -24.70
CA VAL A 107 1.94 6.55 -23.68
C VAL A 107 3.44 6.33 -23.86
N ILE A 108 3.88 5.08 -24.04
CA ILE A 108 5.30 4.75 -24.29
C ILE A 108 5.81 5.48 -25.54
N THR A 109 5.02 5.48 -26.61
CA THR A 109 5.40 6.14 -27.87
C THR A 109 5.58 7.65 -27.65
N VAL A 110 4.64 8.30 -26.97
CA VAL A 110 4.73 9.74 -26.68
C VAL A 110 5.92 10.06 -25.78
N VAL A 111 6.16 9.25 -24.74
CA VAL A 111 7.31 9.43 -23.84
C VAL A 111 8.63 9.29 -24.58
N ILE A 112 8.77 8.30 -25.47
CA ILE A 112 9.98 8.13 -26.29
C ILE A 112 10.18 9.33 -27.21
N LEU A 113 9.13 9.78 -27.90
CA LEU A 113 9.21 10.95 -28.79
C LEU A 113 9.60 12.22 -28.03
N MET A 114 8.98 12.45 -26.87
CA MET A 114 9.35 13.58 -26.01
C MET A 114 10.78 13.47 -25.48
N SER A 115 11.21 12.27 -25.07
CA SER A 115 12.57 12.04 -24.59
C SER A 115 13.60 12.32 -25.67
N LEU A 116 13.38 11.83 -26.90
CA LEU A 116 14.24 12.12 -28.05
C LEU A 116 14.29 13.61 -28.37
N PHE A 117 13.14 14.29 -28.36
CA PHE A 117 13.07 15.73 -28.57
C PHE A 117 13.91 16.51 -27.54
N ILE A 118 13.75 16.19 -26.25
CA ILE A 118 14.52 16.82 -25.17
C ILE A 118 16.02 16.58 -25.36
N ILE A 119 16.44 15.35 -25.66
CA ILE A 119 17.87 15.04 -25.91
C ILE A 119 18.42 15.90 -27.05
N VAL A 120 17.69 16.01 -28.15
CA VAL A 120 18.11 16.83 -29.30
C VAL A 120 18.25 18.29 -28.90
N VAL A 121 17.23 18.85 -28.23
CA VAL A 121 17.24 20.26 -27.79
C VAL A 121 18.38 20.52 -26.81
N ASP A 122 18.52 19.71 -25.76
CA ASP A 122 19.55 19.86 -24.73
C ASP A 122 20.96 19.77 -25.33
N LYS A 123 21.20 18.77 -26.19
CA LYS A 123 22.50 18.61 -26.86
C LYS A 123 22.79 19.74 -27.83
N THR A 124 21.78 20.24 -28.52
CA THR A 124 21.94 21.37 -29.45
C THR A 124 22.26 22.64 -28.66
N LEU A 125 21.48 22.95 -27.63
CA LEU A 125 21.65 24.12 -26.79
C LEU A 125 23.00 24.13 -26.09
N ILE A 126 23.45 23.00 -25.52
CA ILE A 126 24.75 22.94 -24.84
C ILE A 126 25.90 23.17 -25.82
N ILE A 127 25.84 22.61 -27.04
CA ILE A 127 26.88 22.84 -28.05
C ILE A 127 26.90 24.32 -28.48
N TYR A 128 25.75 24.93 -28.73
CA TYR A 128 25.66 26.36 -29.05
C TYR A 128 26.22 27.24 -27.93
N LEU A 129 25.89 26.93 -26.68
CA LEU A 129 26.40 27.66 -25.52
C LEU A 129 27.92 27.52 -25.39
N LEU A 130 28.47 26.33 -25.58
CA LEU A 130 29.92 26.10 -25.50
C LEU A 130 30.69 26.84 -26.60
N LYS A 131 30.15 26.88 -27.83
CA LYS A 131 30.69 27.72 -28.91
C LYS A 131 30.63 29.21 -28.59
N LEU A 132 29.55 29.66 -27.96
CA LEU A 132 29.40 31.07 -27.55
C LEU A 132 30.44 31.48 -26.51
N ILE A 133 30.78 30.60 -25.57
CA ILE A 133 31.78 30.84 -24.52
C ILE A 133 33.22 30.65 -25.06
N ARG A 134 33.41 30.27 -26.34
CA ARG A 134 34.71 29.94 -26.97
C ARG A 134 35.53 28.88 -26.20
N VAL A 135 34.85 28.04 -25.43
CA VAL A 135 35.48 26.85 -24.82
C VAL A 135 35.61 25.73 -25.85
N LEU A 136 34.85 25.82 -26.95
CA LEU A 136 34.87 24.95 -28.11
C LEU A 136 34.84 25.76 -29.41
#